data_AF-K9WFN0-F1
#
_entry.id   AF-K9WFN0-F1
#
_cell.length_a   1.000
_cell.length_b   1.000
_cell.length_c   1.000
_cell.angle_alpha   90.00
_cell.angle_beta   90.00
_cell.angle_gamma   90.00
#
_symmetry.space_group_name_H-M   'P 1'
#
loop_
_entity.id
_entity.type
_entity.pdbx_description
1 polymer ?
#
loop_
_entity_poly.entity_id
_entity_poly.type
_entity_poly.pdbx_seq_one_letter_code
_entity_poly.pdbx_strand_id
1 'polypeptide(L)'
;MDMHTCKKLISEMVYEDDVRQPPDNLRRGQFKAGWEDATVRDKIYTENTLKKLTWHNLGYRLGKKFGDKHIDEINEIFDCFASYYY
;
A
#
# COMPACT_ATOMS: atom_id res chain seq x y z
N MET A 1 0.45 3.31 13.48
CA MET A 1 -0.95 3.29 12.97
C MET A 1 -1.64 2.09 13.59
N ASP A 2 -2.88 2.21 14.07
CA ASP A 2 -3.56 1.08 14.70
C ASP A 2 -4.32 0.20 13.69
N MET A 3 -4.68 -0.99 14.16
CA MET A 3 -5.42 -1.99 13.42
C MET A 3 -6.72 -1.39 12.83
N HIS A 4 -7.58 -0.77 13.64
CA HIS A 4 -8.85 -0.19 13.21
C HIS A 4 -8.70 0.79 12.02
N THR A 5 -7.66 1.61 12.05
CA THR A 5 -7.34 2.57 10.98
C THR A 5 -7.03 1.86 9.66
N CYS A 6 -6.22 0.82 9.66
CA CYS A 6 -5.87 0.09 8.44
C CYS A 6 -7.09 -0.60 7.82
N LYS A 7 -7.96 -1.22 8.63
CA LYS A 7 -9.21 -1.82 8.14
C LYS A 7 -10.12 -0.79 7.47
N LYS A 8 -10.29 0.37 8.12
CA LYS A 8 -11.09 1.47 7.56
C LYS A 8 -10.52 1.94 6.23
N LEU A 9 -9.20 2.13 6.14
CA LEU A 9 -8.54 2.54 4.91
C LEU A 9 -8.76 1.53 3.78
N ILE A 10 -8.63 0.23 4.03
CA ILE A 10 -8.92 -0.80 3.01
C ILE A 10 -10.38 -0.72 2.56
N SER A 11 -11.33 -0.61 3.48
CA SER A 11 -12.76 -0.58 3.14
C SER A 11 -13.17 0.65 2.33
N GLU A 12 -12.44 1.76 2.44
CA GLU A 12 -12.67 2.99 1.68
C GLU A 12 -11.94 2.99 0.32
N MET A 13 -11.05 2.03 0.06
CA MET A 13 -10.34 1.95 -1.22
C MET A 13 -11.23 1.34 -2.30
N VAL A 14 -11.38 2.08 -3.40
CA VAL A 14 -12.03 1.57 -4.61
C VAL A 14 -11.01 0.80 -5.45
N TYR A 15 -11.24 -0.49 -5.63
CA TYR A 15 -10.54 -1.40 -6.54
C TYR A 15 -11.54 -2.44 -7.07
N GLU A 16 -11.26 -3.00 -8.26
CA GLU A 16 -12.10 -4.02 -8.89
C GLU A 16 -11.69 -5.44 -8.46
N ASP A 17 -10.40 -5.66 -8.21
CA ASP A 17 -9.86 -6.99 -7.90
C ASP A 17 -8.72 -6.90 -6.88
N ASP A 18 -8.81 -7.70 -5.81
CA ASP A 18 -7.73 -7.84 -4.83
C ASP A 18 -6.89 -9.07 -5.17
N VAL A 19 -5.75 -8.80 -5.81
CA VAL A 19 -4.81 -9.83 -6.24
C VAL A 19 -3.57 -9.89 -5.37
N ARG A 20 -3.61 -9.26 -4.18
CA ARG A 20 -2.53 -9.38 -3.19
C ARG A 20 -2.32 -10.85 -2.86
N GLN A 21 -1.05 -11.22 -2.74
CA GLN A 21 -0.61 -12.54 -2.29
C GLN A 21 -0.27 -12.49 -0.79
N PRO A 22 -0.14 -13.64 -0.11
CA PRO A 22 0.28 -13.69 1.28
C PRO A 22 1.49 -12.78 1.56
N PRO A 23 1.47 -12.03 2.68
CA PRO A 23 2.54 -11.09 3.00
C PRO A 23 3.84 -11.84 3.28
N ASP A 24 4.91 -11.39 2.63
CA ASP A 24 6.29 -11.85 2.84
C ASP A 24 7.26 -10.67 2.64
N ASN A 25 8.57 -10.93 2.71
CA ASN A 25 9.58 -9.89 2.50
C ASN A 25 9.60 -9.33 1.06
N LEU A 26 9.21 -10.12 0.06
CA LEU A 26 9.07 -9.64 -1.31
C LEU A 26 7.89 -8.65 -1.42
N ARG A 27 6.77 -8.94 -0.77
CA ARG A 27 5.58 -8.07 -0.73
C ARG A 27 5.84 -6.79 0.04
N ARG A 28 6.61 -6.84 1.13
CA ARG A 28 7.11 -5.65 1.83
C ARG A 28 7.94 -4.76 0.89
N GLY A 29 8.85 -5.37 0.12
CA GLY A 29 9.64 -4.66 -0.88
C GLY A 29 8.78 -4.01 -1.97
N GLN A 30 7.78 -4.71 -2.49
CA GLN A 30 6.82 -4.17 -3.47
C GLN A 30 6.01 -3.01 -2.90
N PHE A 31 5.52 -3.14 -1.67
CA PHE A 31 4.81 -2.08 -0.97
C PHE A 31 5.67 -0.82 -0.86
N LYS A 32 6.91 -0.96 -0.39
CA LYS A 32 7.88 0.14 -0.34
C LYS A 32 8.11 0.77 -1.71
N ALA A 33 8.35 -0.04 -2.74
CA ALA A 33 8.61 0.45 -4.10
C ALA A 33 7.43 1.27 -4.65
N GLY A 34 6.19 0.85 -4.36
CA GLY A 34 4.98 1.62 -4.66
C GLY A 34 4.90 2.93 -3.91
N TRP A 35 5.24 2.94 -2.62
CA TRP A 35 5.29 4.18 -1.83
C TRP A 35 6.26 5.19 -2.43
N GLU A 36 7.50 4.75 -2.73
CA GLU A 36 8.52 5.58 -3.35
C GLU A 36 8.13 6.06 -4.76
N ASP A 37 7.36 5.26 -5.51
CA ASP A 37 6.79 5.69 -6.79
C ASP A 37 5.88 6.92 -6.60
N ALA A 38 5.15 7.00 -5.49
CA ALA A 38 4.26 8.11 -5.18
C ALA A 38 4.97 9.34 -4.59
N THR A 39 6.01 9.15 -3.77
CA THR A 39 6.60 10.22 -2.96
C THR A 39 7.95 10.72 -3.47
N VAL A 40 8.76 9.83 -4.06
CA VAL A 40 10.13 10.15 -4.50
C VAL A 40 10.20 10.30 -6.02
N ARG A 41 9.56 9.38 -6.75
CA ARG A 41 9.65 9.32 -8.22
C ARG A 41 8.55 10.08 -8.94
N ASP A 42 7.61 10.65 -8.18
CA ASP A 42 6.44 11.41 -8.66
C ASP A 42 5.71 10.74 -9.84
N LYS A 43 5.56 9.41 -9.78
CA LYS A 43 4.84 8.67 -10.81
C LYS A 43 3.34 8.92 -10.69
N ILE A 44 2.69 9.01 -11.84
CA ILE A 44 1.24 9.13 -11.94
C ILE A 44 0.69 7.80 -12.45
N TYR A 45 0.06 7.03 -11.57
CA TYR A 45 -0.59 5.78 -11.96
C TYR A 45 -1.96 6.09 -12.55
N THR A 46 -2.29 5.42 -13.65
CA THR A 46 -3.62 5.54 -14.24
C THR A 46 -4.66 4.85 -13.36
N GLU A 47 -5.92 5.27 -13.46
CA GLU A 47 -7.04 4.57 -12.81
C GLU A 47 -7.05 3.09 -13.19
N ASN A 48 -6.76 2.78 -14.46
CA ASN A 48 -6.70 1.40 -14.95
C ASN A 48 -5.64 0.56 -14.23
N THR A 49 -4.46 1.13 -13.96
CA THR A 49 -3.41 0.49 -13.15
C THR A 49 -3.90 0.21 -11.73
N LEU A 50 -4.67 1.14 -11.17
CA LEU A 50 -5.13 1.10 -9.79
C LEU A 50 -6.36 0.21 -9.59
N LYS A 51 -7.05 -0.22 -10.64
CA LYS A 51 -8.16 -1.19 -10.56
C LYS A 51 -7.79 -2.48 -9.82
N LYS A 52 -6.52 -2.89 -9.89
CA LYS A 52 -6.02 -4.06 -9.16
C LYS A 52 -5.37 -3.62 -7.85
N LEU A 53 -5.78 -4.20 -6.74
CA LEU A 53 -5.09 -4.06 -5.47
C LEU A 53 -3.94 -5.09 -5.44
N THR A 54 -2.71 -4.59 -5.61
CA THR A 54 -1.46 -5.33 -5.37
C THR A 54 -0.75 -4.69 -4.18
N TRP A 55 0.26 -5.34 -3.60
CA TRP A 55 1.08 -4.72 -2.55
C TRP A 55 1.76 -3.44 -3.03
N HIS A 56 2.22 -3.41 -4.28
CA HIS A 56 2.80 -2.22 -4.92
C HIS A 56 1.78 -1.09 -5.06
N ASN A 57 0.59 -1.39 -5.58
CA ASN A 57 -0.46 -0.39 -5.76
C ASN A 57 -1.01 0.12 -4.41
N LEU A 58 -1.06 -0.74 -3.39
CA LEU A 58 -1.41 -0.33 -2.03
C LEU A 58 -0.37 0.66 -1.49
N GLY A 59 0.92 0.34 -1.62
CA GLY A 59 2.00 1.25 -1.23
C GLY A 59 1.91 2.60 -1.95
N TYR A 60 1.65 2.59 -3.26
CA TYR A 60 1.45 3.80 -4.05
C TYR A 60 0.29 4.66 -3.51
N ARG A 61 -0.89 4.05 -3.30
CA ARG A 61 -2.07 4.76 -2.79
C ARG A 61 -1.81 5.38 -1.42
N LEU A 62 -1.14 4.66 -0.53
CA LEU A 62 -0.82 5.16 0.80
C LEU A 62 0.27 6.22 0.77
N GLY A 63 1.27 6.11 -0.10
CA GLY A 63 2.25 7.17 -0.34
C GLY A 63 1.61 8.46 -0.86
N LYS A 64 0.64 8.37 -1.79
CA LYS A 64 -0.14 9.55 -2.23
C LYS A 64 -0.97 10.15 -1.08
N LYS A 65 -1.48 9.34 -0.16
CA LYS A 65 -2.34 9.78 0.96
C LYS A 65 -1.53 10.40 2.11
N PHE A 66 -0.39 9.81 2.45
CA PHE A 66 0.37 10.14 3.66
C PHE A 66 1.67 10.90 3.39
N GLY A 67 2.08 11.03 2.13
CA GLY A 67 3.31 11.69 1.76
C GLY A 67 4.55 10.87 2.13
N ASP A 68 5.71 11.53 2.02
CA ASP A 68 6.99 10.92 2.32
C ASP A 68 7.13 10.60 3.81
N LYS A 69 7.76 9.45 4.11
CA LYS A 69 7.87 8.90 5.48
C LYS A 69 9.18 8.17 5.66
N HIS A 70 9.61 8.03 6.92
CA HIS A 70 10.77 7.19 7.22
C HIS A 70 10.47 5.72 6.90
N ILE A 71 11.51 4.97 6.54
CA ILE A 71 11.36 3.56 6.14
C ILE A 71 10.73 2.70 7.24
N ASP A 72 11.03 2.99 8.50
CA ASP A 72 10.45 2.25 9.63
C ASP A 72 8.94 2.49 9.74
N GLU A 73 8.47 3.72 9.53
CA GLU A 73 7.03 4.02 9.49
C GLU A 73 6.34 3.30 8.33
N ILE A 74 6.98 3.26 7.16
CA ILE A 74 6.45 2.55 5.98
C ILE A 74 6.34 1.04 6.28
N ASN A 75 7.34 0.47 6.97
CA ASN A 75 7.32 -0.93 7.39
C ASN A 75 6.22 -1.22 8.42
N GLU A 76 6.04 -0.35 9.41
CA GLU A 76 4.96 -0.48 10.40
C GLU A 76 3.57 -0.42 9.73
N ILE A 77 3.40 0.46 8.74
CA ILE A 77 2.16 0.53 7.96
C ILE A 77 1.97 -0.77 7.17
N PHE A 78 3.01 -1.29 6.51
CA PHE A 78 2.92 -2.59 5.85
C PHE A 78 2.47 -3.68 6.83
N ASP A 79 3.09 -3.77 8.01
CA ASP A 79 2.77 -4.79 9.01
C ASP A 79 1.31 -4.71 9.48
N CYS A 80 0.80 -3.49 9.64
CA CYS A 80 -0.62 -3.28 9.93
C CYS A 80 -1.51 -3.86 8.83
N PHE A 81 -1.28 -3.53 7.55
CA PHE A 81 -2.09 -4.04 6.43
C PHE A 81 -1.87 -5.55 6.18
N ALA A 82 -0.68 -6.07 6.46
CA ALA A 82 -0.36 -7.50 6.37
C ALA A 82 -1.10 -8.32 7.41
N SER A 83 -1.28 -7.81 8.63
CA SER A 83 -2.06 -8.48 9.68
C SER A 83 -3.53 -8.70 9.31
N TYR A 84 -4.04 -7.94 8.33
CA TYR A 84 -5.41 -8.01 7.82
C TYR A 84 -5.60 -8.88 6.58
N TYR A 85 -4.54 -9.50 6.08
CA TYR A 85 -4.64 -10.35 4.90
C TYR A 85 -5.24 -11.73 5.24
N TYR A 86 -5.35 -12.09 6.52
CA TYR A 86 -5.92 -13.35 7.02
C TYR A 86 -7.26 -13.15 7.74
#